data_AF-A0A4Q3R464-F1
#
_entry.id   AF-A0A4Q3R464-F1
#
_cell.length_a   1.000
_cell.length_b   1.000
_cell.length_c   1.000
_cell.angle_alpha   90.00
_cell.angle_beta   90.00
_cell.angle_gamma   90.00
#
_symmetry.space_group_name_H-M   'P 1'
#
loop_
_entity.id
_entity.type
_entity.pdbx_description
1 polymer ?
#
loop_
_entity_poly.entity_id
_entity_poly.type
_entity_poly.pdbx_seq_one_letter_code
_entity_poly.pdbx_strand_id
1 'polypeptide(L)'
;AYEDGKETKHRRFDIAIGSGAKGQTYMFWVENRLFQLPISYFAPANQWSNSPGFPNRIVFNRPITSRCLECHSTFAQTLSTVTNEPEEFDKSKMLLTVGCEKCHGPGAEHVTYQQQHPTDTTAKYIIDPSTFSRQQSLDLCAVCHGGRLSKTKLSFSFEAGEKLADYFSFDTIGRNAADIDVHGNQLGLLAASKCFTMSGMTCNSCHNTHKNEKGQLATFSQRCMNCHTKAKNNFCKMSSTIGPSITENCIDCHMPKQSSRAIAVFLQGADAATAISMRTHYIKVYPEDAAKQMTSIGKFLTKPHQVGE
;
A
#
# COMPACT_ATOMS: atom_id res chain seq x y z
N ALA A 1 6.63 1.31 29.63
CA ALA A 1 6.23 2.70 29.88
C ALA A 1 6.82 3.09 31.21
N TYR A 2 7.54 4.21 31.24
CA TYR A 2 8.17 4.72 32.45
C TYR A 2 7.59 6.10 32.74
N GLU A 3 7.20 6.34 33.98
CA GLU A 3 6.80 7.65 34.49
C GLU A 3 7.68 7.91 35.72
N ASP A 4 8.34 9.06 35.76
CA ASP A 4 9.30 9.45 36.82
C ASP A 4 10.36 8.37 37.11
N GLY A 5 10.90 7.75 36.05
CA GLY A 5 11.94 6.73 36.13
C GLY A 5 11.46 5.36 36.62
N LYS A 6 10.16 5.18 36.88
CA LYS A 6 9.57 3.90 37.32
C LYS A 6 8.75 3.27 36.21
N GLU A 7 8.88 1.96 36.03
CA GLU A 7 8.05 1.24 35.08
C GLU A 7 6.59 1.21 35.56
N THR A 8 5.68 1.79 34.76
CA THR A 8 4.25 1.83 35.07
C THR A 8 3.44 0.79 34.31
N LYS A 9 3.88 0.45 33.08
CA LYS A 9 3.16 -0.50 32.23
C LYS A 9 4.06 -1.10 31.16
N HIS A 10 4.01 -2.42 31.01
CA HIS A 10 4.62 -3.14 29.90
C HIS A 10 3.62 -4.10 29.24
N ARG A 11 3.89 -4.43 27.98
CA ARG A 11 3.15 -5.40 27.17
C ARG A 11 4.13 -6.09 26.22
N ARG A 12 3.87 -7.35 25.90
CA ARG A 12 4.66 -8.13 24.94
C ARG A 12 4.35 -7.68 23.52
N PHE A 13 5.32 -7.86 22.62
CA PHE A 13 5.08 -7.77 21.18
C PHE A 13 4.53 -9.13 20.74
N ASP A 14 3.21 -9.26 20.69
CA ASP A 14 2.57 -10.55 20.34
C ASP A 14 2.50 -10.73 18.82
N ILE A 15 2.25 -9.65 18.08
CA ILE A 15 2.21 -9.64 16.61
C ILE A 15 2.98 -8.43 16.09
N ALA A 16 3.70 -8.59 14.99
CA ALA A 16 4.32 -7.51 14.24
C ALA A 16 3.65 -7.39 12.85
N ILE A 17 3.29 -6.17 12.46
CA ILE A 17 2.76 -5.86 11.13
C ILE A 17 3.61 -4.78 10.43
N GLY A 18 3.48 -4.76 9.11
CA GLY A 18 4.29 -3.93 8.24
C GLY A 18 5.51 -4.69 7.71
N SER A 19 5.81 -4.51 6.42
CA SER A 19 6.90 -5.22 5.74
C SER A 19 8.30 -4.79 6.18
N GLY A 20 8.43 -3.87 7.13
CA GLY A 20 9.71 -3.27 7.54
C GLY A 20 10.29 -2.27 6.52
N ALA A 21 9.76 -2.20 5.29
CA ALA A 21 10.27 -1.28 4.27
C ALA A 21 10.10 0.20 4.65
N LYS A 22 9.10 0.51 5.47
CA LYS A 22 8.77 1.85 5.97
C LYS A 22 8.65 1.90 7.49
N GLY A 23 8.26 0.79 8.09
CA GLY A 23 8.22 0.64 9.52
C GLY A 23 7.55 -0.66 9.91
N GLN A 24 7.60 -0.95 11.20
CA GLN A 24 6.91 -2.05 11.84
C GLN A 24 6.14 -1.53 13.04
N THR A 25 4.88 -1.96 13.15
CA THR A 25 4.02 -1.68 14.29
C THR A 25 3.71 -2.99 14.98
N TYR A 26 3.61 -2.94 16.30
CA TYR A 26 3.46 -4.12 17.13
C TYR A 26 2.11 -4.11 17.82
N MET A 27 1.56 -5.30 18.07
CA MET A 27 0.29 -5.48 18.73
C MET A 27 0.43 -6.40 19.93
N PHE A 28 -0.52 -6.29 20.86
CA PHE A 28 -0.62 -7.13 22.03
C PHE A 28 -2.06 -7.58 22.27
N TRP A 29 -2.23 -8.75 22.87
CA TRP A 29 -3.53 -9.30 23.21
C TRP A 29 -4.02 -8.84 24.58
N VAL A 30 -5.33 -8.60 24.67
CA VAL A 30 -6.09 -8.58 25.92
C VAL A 30 -7.27 -9.52 25.68
N GLU A 31 -7.26 -10.68 26.34
CA GLU A 31 -8.21 -11.77 26.02
C GLU A 31 -8.20 -12.02 24.51
N ASN A 32 -9.36 -12.00 23.83
CA ASN A 32 -9.47 -12.22 22.38
C ASN A 32 -9.39 -10.94 21.55
N ARG A 33 -9.03 -9.81 22.15
CA ARG A 33 -8.98 -8.50 21.49
C ARG A 33 -7.54 -8.08 21.25
N LEU A 34 -7.30 -7.49 20.10
CA LEU A 34 -5.98 -7.04 19.70
C LEU A 34 -5.86 -5.53 19.86
N PHE A 35 -4.74 -5.08 20.41
CA PHE A 35 -4.46 -3.66 20.62
C PHE A 35 -3.11 -3.27 20.03
N GLN A 36 -3.02 -2.06 19.50
CA GLN A 36 -1.78 -1.50 18.99
C GLN A 36 -0.89 -1.07 20.17
N LEU A 37 0.38 -1.43 20.14
CA LEU A 37 1.36 -0.85 21.05
C LEU A 37 1.60 0.63 20.68
N PRO A 38 1.98 1.48 21.65
CA PRO A 38 2.25 2.90 21.39
C PRO A 38 3.59 3.17 20.71
N ILE A 39 4.36 2.12 20.38
CA ILE A 39 5.72 2.22 19.83
C ILE A 39 5.84 1.42 18.54
N SER A 40 6.50 2.01 17.55
CA SER A 40 6.80 1.42 16.25
C SER A 40 8.27 1.64 15.89
N TYR A 41 8.83 0.78 15.05
CA TYR A 41 10.12 1.03 14.44
C TYR A 41 9.92 1.79 13.12
N PHE A 42 10.50 2.98 12.98
CA PHE A 42 10.37 3.83 11.79
C PHE A 42 11.63 3.74 10.94
N ALA A 43 11.59 2.88 9.92
CA ALA A 43 12.76 2.54 9.10
C ALA A 43 13.43 3.75 8.41
N PRO A 44 12.70 4.76 7.87
CA PRO A 44 13.33 5.92 7.24
C PRO A 44 14.26 6.73 8.14
N ALA A 45 14.01 6.75 9.45
CA ALA A 45 14.86 7.45 10.41
C ALA A 45 15.75 6.48 11.23
N ASN A 46 15.70 5.18 10.93
CA ASN A 46 16.44 4.13 11.63
C ASN A 46 16.34 4.20 13.17
N GLN A 47 15.13 4.47 13.68
CA GLN A 47 14.89 4.63 15.10
C GLN A 47 13.45 4.29 15.48
N TRP A 48 13.22 4.20 16.79
CA TRP A 48 11.88 4.06 17.36
C TRP A 48 11.10 5.37 17.26
N SER A 49 9.79 5.24 17.09
CA SER A 49 8.84 6.34 17.11
C SER A 49 7.59 5.94 17.89
N ASN A 50 6.73 6.89 18.20
CA ASN A 50 5.37 6.51 18.55
C ASN A 50 4.72 5.78 17.36
N SER A 51 3.73 4.94 17.64
CA SER A 51 3.01 4.26 16.55
C SER A 51 2.05 5.20 15.82
N PRO A 52 1.77 4.95 14.53
CA PRO A 52 0.83 5.77 13.76
C PRO A 52 -0.53 5.93 14.45
N GLY A 53 -1.05 7.16 14.44
CA GLY A 53 -2.34 7.50 15.04
C GLY A 53 -2.34 7.64 16.57
N PHE A 54 -1.19 7.51 17.23
CA PHE A 54 -1.06 7.86 18.65
C PHE A 54 -0.73 9.35 18.82
N PRO A 55 -1.21 9.98 19.91
CA PRO A 55 -0.73 11.29 20.34
C PRO A 55 0.73 11.21 20.83
N ASN A 56 1.35 12.36 21.11
CA ASN A 56 2.65 12.44 21.77
C ASN A 56 2.54 12.17 23.29
N ARG A 57 1.92 11.03 23.65
CA ARG A 57 1.82 10.49 25.02
C ARG A 57 1.62 8.98 24.97
N ILE A 58 1.97 8.29 26.04
CA ILE A 58 1.89 6.83 26.11
C ILE A 58 0.44 6.39 26.33
N VAL A 59 -0.09 5.56 25.43
CA VAL A 59 -1.47 5.03 25.51
C VAL A 59 -1.49 3.55 25.11
N PHE A 60 -2.39 2.75 25.68
CA PHE A 60 -2.50 1.30 25.43
C PHE A 60 -3.93 0.86 25.13
N ASN A 61 -4.79 1.75 24.65
CA ASN A 61 -6.22 1.48 24.47
C ASN A 61 -6.70 1.58 23.02
N ARG A 62 -5.78 1.57 22.05
CA ARG A 62 -6.14 1.64 20.62
C ARG A 62 -6.40 0.22 20.10
N PRO A 63 -7.66 -0.17 19.87
CA PRO A 63 -7.97 -1.49 19.35
C PRO A 63 -7.49 -1.62 17.91
N ILE A 64 -7.15 -2.84 17.52
CA ILE A 64 -6.90 -3.24 16.14
C ILE A 64 -8.14 -3.98 15.66
N THR A 65 -8.76 -3.43 14.62
CA THR A 65 -9.94 -4.03 13.99
C THR A 65 -9.52 -4.88 12.80
N SER A 66 -10.46 -5.69 12.31
CA SER A 66 -10.34 -6.52 11.12
C SER A 66 -9.94 -5.68 9.91
N ARG A 67 -10.39 -4.41 9.81
CA ARG A 67 -9.99 -3.50 8.72
C ARG A 67 -8.50 -3.24 8.68
N CYS A 68 -7.81 -3.23 9.82
CA CYS A 68 -6.35 -3.16 9.85
C CYS A 68 -5.74 -4.48 9.36
N LEU A 69 -6.29 -5.61 9.80
CA LEU A 69 -5.79 -6.93 9.48
C LEU A 69 -6.05 -7.33 8.02
N GLU A 70 -7.13 -6.85 7.40
CA GLU A 70 -7.43 -7.14 5.99
C GLU A 70 -6.34 -6.61 5.04
N CYS A 71 -5.54 -5.63 5.46
CA CYS A 71 -4.39 -5.14 4.71
C CYS A 71 -3.04 -5.71 5.19
N HIS A 72 -2.98 -6.19 6.43
CA HIS A 72 -1.73 -6.55 7.12
C HIS A 72 -1.61 -8.04 7.48
N SER A 73 -2.61 -8.85 7.11
CA SER A 73 -2.63 -10.29 7.23
C SER A 73 -3.32 -10.93 6.02
N THR A 74 -3.16 -12.23 5.89
CA THR A 74 -3.83 -13.04 4.88
C THR A 74 -5.24 -13.32 5.35
N PHE A 75 -5.39 -13.74 6.60
CA PHE A 75 -6.66 -14.08 7.22
C PHE A 75 -6.63 -13.86 8.73
N ALA A 76 -7.77 -13.53 9.32
CA ALA A 76 -7.99 -13.57 10.76
C ALA A 76 -9.47 -13.87 11.04
N GLN A 77 -9.77 -14.98 11.72
CA GLN A 77 -11.14 -15.31 12.08
C GLN A 77 -11.66 -14.37 13.16
N THR A 78 -12.72 -13.62 12.84
CA THR A 78 -13.49 -12.83 13.81
C THR A 78 -14.45 -13.72 14.59
N LEU A 79 -14.54 -13.53 15.91
CA LEU A 79 -15.53 -14.14 16.80
C LEU A 79 -16.75 -13.23 17.00
N SER A 80 -16.64 -11.97 16.57
CA SER A 80 -17.65 -10.93 16.71
C SER A 80 -18.52 -10.78 15.46
N THR A 81 -19.72 -10.21 15.59
CA THR A 81 -20.55 -9.81 14.44
C THR A 81 -20.02 -8.54 13.78
N VAL A 82 -20.51 -8.19 12.58
CA VAL A 82 -20.06 -7.01 11.80
C VAL A 82 -20.10 -5.70 12.59
N THR A 83 -21.04 -5.56 13.54
CA THR A 83 -21.29 -4.33 14.30
C THR A 83 -20.58 -4.26 15.66
N ASN A 84 -19.98 -5.36 16.12
CA ASN A 84 -19.38 -5.43 17.44
C ASN A 84 -17.97 -4.83 17.41
N GLU A 85 -17.75 -3.77 18.20
CA GLU A 85 -16.47 -3.09 18.33
C GLU A 85 -16.11 -2.91 19.82
N PRO A 86 -14.85 -3.17 20.24
CA PRO A 86 -13.77 -3.75 19.45
C PRO A 86 -14.01 -5.23 19.12
N GLU A 87 -13.59 -5.65 17.93
CA GLU A 87 -13.70 -7.03 17.49
C GLU A 87 -12.82 -7.99 18.31
N GLU A 88 -13.32 -9.22 18.46
CA GLU A 88 -12.61 -10.36 19.01
C GLU A 88 -12.18 -11.31 17.89
N PHE A 89 -11.02 -11.94 18.07
CA PHE A 89 -10.39 -12.82 17.10
C PHE A 89 -10.03 -14.17 17.72
N ASP A 90 -10.14 -15.24 16.93
CA ASP A 90 -9.56 -16.53 17.29
C ASP A 90 -8.04 -16.48 17.03
N LYS A 91 -7.26 -16.42 18.10
CA LYS A 91 -5.79 -16.36 18.05
C LYS A 91 -5.15 -17.53 17.32
N SER A 92 -5.82 -18.68 17.31
CA SER A 92 -5.31 -19.90 16.67
C SER A 92 -5.56 -19.94 15.16
N LYS A 93 -6.43 -19.04 14.65
CA LYS A 93 -6.87 -19.01 13.24
C LYS A 93 -6.56 -17.67 12.61
N MET A 94 -5.28 -17.34 12.61
CA MET A 94 -4.73 -16.18 11.94
C MET A 94 -3.59 -16.60 11.02
N LEU A 95 -3.66 -16.12 9.78
CA LEU A 95 -2.58 -16.24 8.82
C LEU A 95 -1.95 -14.85 8.68
N LEU A 96 -0.84 -14.64 9.38
CA LEU A 96 -0.14 -13.36 9.38
C LEU A 96 0.56 -13.09 8.06
N THR A 97 0.92 -11.83 7.83
CA THR A 97 1.52 -11.32 6.58
C THR A 97 0.59 -11.43 5.38
N VAL A 98 0.91 -10.75 4.27
CA VAL A 98 0.20 -10.92 3.00
C VAL A 98 0.87 -12.08 2.25
N GLY A 99 0.27 -13.26 2.33
CA GLY A 99 0.72 -14.51 1.73
C GLY A 99 -0.06 -14.90 0.48
N CYS A 100 0.21 -16.10 -0.05
CA CYS A 100 -0.33 -16.58 -1.32
C CYS A 100 -1.86 -16.54 -1.36
N GLU A 101 -2.50 -17.03 -0.30
CA GLU A 101 -3.96 -17.17 -0.23
C GLU A 101 -4.71 -15.83 -0.25
N LYS A 102 -4.01 -14.71 0.03
CA LYS A 102 -4.61 -13.38 -0.05
C LYS A 102 -5.06 -13.02 -1.47
N CYS A 103 -4.35 -13.54 -2.47
CA CYS A 103 -4.63 -13.31 -3.88
C CYS A 103 -5.16 -14.55 -4.60
N HIS A 104 -4.82 -15.74 -4.08
CA HIS A 104 -5.11 -17.03 -4.71
C HIS A 104 -6.21 -17.84 -4.01
N GLY A 105 -6.85 -17.27 -2.97
CA GLY A 105 -7.88 -17.93 -2.18
C GLY A 105 -7.33 -18.99 -1.23
N PRO A 106 -8.18 -19.56 -0.35
CA PRO A 106 -7.78 -20.62 0.59
C PRO A 106 -7.26 -21.87 -0.13
N GLY A 107 -6.07 -22.37 0.23
CA GLY A 107 -5.40 -23.47 -0.47
C GLY A 107 -5.76 -24.87 0.02
N ALA A 108 -6.65 -25.02 1.01
CA ALA A 108 -6.91 -26.30 1.68
C ALA A 108 -7.46 -27.38 0.71
N GLU A 109 -8.39 -27.00 -0.18
CA GLU A 109 -8.95 -27.91 -1.18
C GLU A 109 -7.91 -28.32 -2.22
N HIS A 110 -7.05 -27.36 -2.63
CA HIS A 110 -5.92 -27.64 -3.51
C HIS A 110 -4.98 -28.68 -2.92
N VAL A 111 -4.56 -28.51 -1.66
CA VAL A 111 -3.66 -29.44 -0.96
C VAL A 111 -4.30 -30.82 -0.86
N THR A 112 -5.57 -30.89 -0.47
CA THR A 112 -6.31 -32.16 -0.34
C THR A 112 -6.36 -32.90 -1.68
N TYR A 113 -6.68 -32.19 -2.76
CA TYR A 113 -6.72 -32.76 -4.10
C TYR A 113 -5.34 -33.28 -4.55
N GLN A 114 -4.29 -32.47 -4.37
CA GLN A 114 -2.95 -32.79 -4.83
C GLN A 114 -2.34 -33.99 -4.08
N GLN A 115 -2.64 -34.14 -2.79
CA GLN A 115 -2.23 -35.31 -2.00
C GLN A 115 -2.85 -36.61 -2.52
N GLN A 116 -4.08 -36.55 -3.05
CA GLN A 116 -4.78 -37.70 -3.63
C GLN A 116 -4.37 -37.96 -5.09
N HIS A 117 -3.86 -36.94 -5.78
CA HIS A 117 -3.50 -36.99 -7.21
C HIS A 117 -2.08 -36.48 -7.45
N PRO A 118 -1.04 -37.12 -6.88
CA PRO A 118 0.32 -36.59 -6.87
C PRO A 118 0.97 -36.41 -8.25
N THR A 119 0.44 -37.06 -9.30
CA THR A 119 0.92 -36.94 -10.68
C THR A 119 0.18 -35.88 -11.49
N ASP A 120 -0.96 -35.36 -11.01
CA ASP A 120 -1.64 -34.23 -11.66
C ASP A 120 -0.81 -32.97 -11.41
N THR A 121 -0.50 -32.22 -12.45
CA THR A 121 0.29 -30.97 -12.36
C THR A 121 -0.59 -29.73 -12.43
N THR A 122 -1.90 -29.91 -12.54
CA THR A 122 -2.87 -28.82 -12.61
C THR A 122 -3.10 -28.23 -11.22
N ALA A 123 -2.99 -26.90 -11.10
CA ALA A 123 -3.29 -26.18 -9.85
C ALA A 123 -4.80 -26.07 -9.57
N LYS A 124 -5.49 -27.21 -9.39
CA LYS A 124 -6.93 -27.22 -9.09
C LYS A 124 -7.24 -26.55 -7.75
N TYR A 125 -8.40 -25.90 -7.67
CA TYR A 125 -8.90 -25.19 -6.47
C TYR A 125 -8.04 -24.02 -6.01
N ILE A 126 -7.15 -23.53 -6.87
CA ILE A 126 -6.45 -22.27 -6.67
C ILE A 126 -7.08 -21.24 -7.59
N ILE A 127 -7.42 -20.08 -7.03
CA ILE A 127 -7.90 -18.95 -7.82
C ILE A 127 -6.76 -18.48 -8.71
N ASP A 128 -7.05 -18.31 -10.00
CA ASP A 128 -6.10 -17.77 -10.98
C ASP A 128 -6.48 -16.32 -11.37
N PRO A 129 -5.83 -15.30 -10.77
CA PRO A 129 -6.05 -13.90 -11.12
C PRO A 129 -5.77 -13.56 -12.59
N SER A 130 -5.07 -14.40 -13.34
CA SER A 130 -4.83 -14.17 -14.78
C SER A 130 -6.13 -14.18 -15.61
N THR A 131 -7.17 -14.84 -15.09
CA THR A 131 -8.49 -14.97 -15.73
C THR A 131 -9.43 -13.81 -15.40
N PHE A 132 -9.03 -12.92 -14.48
CA PHE A 132 -9.88 -11.85 -13.99
C PHE A 132 -10.14 -10.80 -15.07
N SER A 133 -11.35 -10.23 -15.05
CA SER A 133 -11.60 -8.96 -15.72
C SER A 133 -10.69 -7.87 -15.15
N ARG A 134 -10.56 -6.77 -15.91
CA ARG A 134 -9.84 -5.59 -15.46
C ARG A 134 -10.34 -5.10 -14.09
N GLN A 135 -11.65 -5.05 -13.87
CA GLN A 135 -12.21 -4.56 -12.62
C GLN A 135 -11.88 -5.49 -11.45
N GLN A 136 -12.03 -6.81 -11.62
CA GLN A 136 -11.67 -7.80 -10.59
C GLN A 136 -10.18 -7.73 -10.21
N SER A 137 -9.29 -7.49 -11.19
CA SER A 137 -7.86 -7.28 -10.93
C SER A 137 -7.59 -6.03 -10.09
N LEU A 138 -8.31 -4.94 -10.36
CA LEU A 138 -8.21 -3.70 -9.57
C LEU A 138 -8.81 -3.86 -8.17
N ASP A 139 -9.95 -4.53 -8.07
CA ASP A 139 -10.68 -4.81 -6.83
C ASP A 139 -9.82 -5.61 -5.85
N LEU A 140 -9.11 -6.64 -6.34
CA LEU A 140 -8.16 -7.42 -5.55
C LEU A 140 -7.12 -6.52 -4.85
N CYS A 141 -6.57 -5.55 -5.58
CA CYS A 141 -5.58 -4.61 -5.03
C CYS A 141 -6.25 -3.57 -4.12
N ALA A 142 -7.48 -3.17 -4.45
CA ALA A 142 -8.21 -2.09 -3.82
C ALA A 142 -8.66 -2.42 -2.39
N VAL A 143 -8.76 -3.70 -2.02
CA VAL A 143 -8.98 -4.13 -0.62
C VAL A 143 -8.03 -3.39 0.34
N CYS A 144 -6.79 -3.19 -0.10
CA CYS A 144 -5.71 -2.58 0.69
C CYS A 144 -5.26 -1.22 0.16
N HIS A 145 -5.21 -1.06 -1.17
CA HIS A 145 -4.66 0.10 -1.87
C HIS A 145 -5.74 1.01 -2.50
N GLY A 146 -7.02 0.79 -2.15
CA GLY A 146 -8.18 1.51 -2.67
C GLY A 146 -8.65 2.68 -1.80
N GLY A 147 -7.93 2.99 -0.73
CA GLY A 147 -8.29 4.03 0.23
C GLY A 147 -9.19 3.52 1.34
N ARG A 148 -9.98 4.44 1.93
CA ARG A 148 -10.84 4.11 3.05
C ARG A 148 -12.07 3.36 2.56
N LEU A 149 -12.19 2.12 3.02
CA LEU A 149 -13.35 1.24 2.78
C LEU A 149 -14.07 0.97 4.09
N SER A 150 -15.39 0.98 4.05
CA SER A 150 -16.24 0.55 5.16
C SER A 150 -16.83 -0.82 4.84
N LYS A 151 -16.61 -1.79 5.72
CA LYS A 151 -17.14 -3.16 5.54
C LYS A 151 -18.68 -3.14 5.60
N THR A 152 -19.33 -3.82 4.66
CA THR A 152 -20.79 -4.05 4.67
C THR A 152 -21.13 -5.51 4.97
N LYS A 153 -20.15 -6.40 4.80
CA LYS A 153 -20.19 -7.81 5.19
C LYS A 153 -19.11 -8.11 6.26
N LEU A 154 -19.07 -9.35 6.73
CA LEU A 154 -18.01 -9.82 7.63
C LEU A 154 -16.64 -9.63 6.98
N SER A 155 -15.66 -9.21 7.77
CA SER A 155 -14.30 -9.10 7.26
C SER A 155 -13.73 -10.44 6.85
N PHE A 156 -12.81 -10.42 5.90
CA PHE A 156 -12.22 -11.61 5.26
C PHE A 156 -13.23 -12.51 4.52
N SER A 157 -14.44 -12.01 4.21
CA SER A 157 -15.40 -12.73 3.35
C SER A 157 -15.28 -12.41 1.86
N PHE A 158 -14.55 -11.36 1.49
CA PHE A 158 -14.21 -11.09 0.09
C PHE A 158 -13.15 -12.08 -0.40
N GLU A 159 -13.42 -12.73 -1.51
CA GLU A 159 -12.48 -13.59 -2.22
C GLU A 159 -12.02 -12.95 -3.54
N ALA A 160 -10.80 -13.30 -3.95
CA ALA A 160 -10.23 -12.79 -5.19
C ALA A 160 -11.11 -13.19 -6.39
N GLY A 161 -11.47 -12.21 -7.22
CA GLY A 161 -12.36 -12.42 -8.36
C GLY A 161 -13.80 -12.02 -8.08
N GLU A 162 -14.16 -11.70 -6.84
CA GLU A 162 -15.45 -11.05 -6.56
C GLU A 162 -15.40 -9.54 -6.84
N LYS A 163 -16.57 -8.89 -6.80
CA LYS A 163 -16.67 -7.43 -6.90
C LYS A 163 -16.51 -6.82 -5.51
N LEU A 164 -15.55 -5.92 -5.35
CA LEU A 164 -15.27 -5.32 -4.05
C LEU A 164 -16.48 -4.56 -3.48
N ALA A 165 -17.29 -3.96 -4.37
CA ALA A 165 -18.52 -3.24 -4.02
C ALA A 165 -19.59 -4.11 -3.34
N ASP A 166 -19.53 -5.43 -3.50
CA ASP A 166 -20.48 -6.35 -2.86
C ASP A 166 -20.14 -6.61 -1.38
N TYR A 167 -18.98 -6.13 -0.91
CA TYR A 167 -18.42 -6.39 0.43
C TYR A 167 -18.07 -5.10 1.20
N PHE A 168 -17.86 -4.01 0.47
CA PHE A 168 -17.47 -2.72 1.04
C PHE A 168 -18.22 -1.57 0.39
N SER A 169 -18.53 -0.55 1.19
CA SER A 169 -18.86 0.77 0.67
C SER A 169 -17.60 1.62 0.55
N PHE A 170 -17.51 2.34 -0.56
CA PHE A 170 -16.41 3.25 -0.85
C PHE A 170 -16.69 4.61 -0.25
N ASP A 171 -15.67 5.21 0.37
CA ASP A 171 -15.74 6.62 0.72
C ASP A 171 -15.79 7.46 -0.58
N THR A 172 -16.83 8.29 -0.71
CA THR A 172 -17.02 9.16 -1.87
C THR A 172 -16.40 10.54 -1.67
N ILE A 173 -15.88 10.82 -0.47
CA ILE A 173 -15.21 12.07 -0.12
C ILE A 173 -13.78 12.02 -0.68
N GLY A 174 -13.45 12.96 -1.58
CA GLY A 174 -12.11 13.04 -2.20
C GLY A 174 -12.04 12.47 -3.62
N ARG A 175 -13.03 12.75 -4.48
CA ARG A 175 -12.94 12.46 -5.93
C ARG A 175 -11.84 13.25 -6.65
N ASN A 176 -11.35 14.33 -6.04
CA ASN A 176 -10.24 15.09 -6.59
C ASN A 176 -8.90 14.50 -6.11
N ALA A 177 -7.99 14.22 -7.04
CA ALA A 177 -6.67 13.67 -6.72
C ALA A 177 -5.86 14.53 -5.73
N ALA A 178 -6.13 15.84 -5.66
CA ALA A 178 -5.50 16.75 -4.70
C ALA A 178 -5.83 16.42 -3.23
N ASP A 179 -6.98 15.81 -2.99
CA ASP A 179 -7.51 15.48 -1.66
C ASP A 179 -7.14 14.07 -1.22
N ILE A 180 -6.71 13.23 -2.17
CA ILE A 180 -6.32 11.85 -1.90
C ILE A 180 -4.92 11.82 -1.30
N ASP A 181 -4.80 11.23 -0.11
CA ASP A 181 -3.50 11.01 0.50
C ASP A 181 -2.67 9.98 -0.27
N VAL A 182 -1.35 10.18 -0.33
CA VAL A 182 -0.43 9.21 -0.96
C VAL A 182 -0.31 7.89 -0.21
N HIS A 183 -0.78 7.83 1.04
CA HIS A 183 -0.90 6.60 1.81
C HIS A 183 -2.27 5.94 1.60
N GLY A 184 -2.25 4.62 1.40
CA GLY A 184 -3.46 3.78 1.40
C GLY A 184 -4.41 3.90 0.20
N ASN A 185 -4.33 4.93 -0.66
CA ASN A 185 -5.23 5.09 -1.82
C ASN A 185 -4.49 5.27 -3.16
N GLN A 186 -3.67 4.27 -3.50
CA GLN A 186 -2.94 4.25 -4.78
C GLN A 186 -3.88 4.09 -5.98
N LEU A 187 -4.97 3.32 -5.84
CA LEU A 187 -5.93 3.15 -6.93
C LEU A 187 -6.67 4.46 -7.24
N GLY A 188 -7.11 5.22 -6.24
CA GLY A 188 -7.77 6.51 -6.46
C GLY A 188 -6.87 7.52 -7.17
N LEU A 189 -5.60 7.63 -6.74
CA LEU A 189 -4.60 8.46 -7.41
C LEU A 189 -4.33 7.99 -8.86
N LEU A 190 -4.19 6.68 -9.05
CA LEU A 190 -3.99 6.09 -10.38
C LEU A 190 -5.20 6.35 -11.29
N ALA A 191 -6.41 6.22 -10.77
CA ALA A 191 -7.66 6.44 -11.50
C ALA A 191 -7.79 7.86 -12.05
N ALA A 192 -7.18 8.85 -11.38
CA ALA A 192 -7.13 10.22 -11.86
C ALA A 192 -6.09 10.46 -12.98
N SER A 193 -5.20 9.51 -13.23
CA SER A 193 -4.11 9.65 -14.21
C SER A 193 -4.61 9.48 -15.64
N LYS A 194 -4.21 10.37 -16.55
CA LYS A 194 -4.60 10.30 -17.97
C LYS A 194 -4.19 8.98 -18.65
N CYS A 195 -3.03 8.42 -18.29
CA CYS A 195 -2.60 7.13 -18.83
C CYS A 195 -3.54 5.98 -18.43
N PHE A 196 -4.08 6.02 -17.21
CA PHE A 196 -5.01 5.01 -16.72
C PHE A 196 -6.38 5.13 -17.40
N THR A 197 -6.91 6.34 -17.53
CA THR A 197 -8.23 6.57 -18.15
C THR A 197 -8.25 6.25 -19.64
N MET A 198 -7.10 6.31 -20.30
CA MET A 198 -6.93 6.02 -21.72
C MET A 198 -6.49 4.57 -22.02
N SER A 199 -6.48 3.67 -21.04
CA SER A 199 -6.00 2.30 -21.25
C SER A 199 -6.71 1.25 -20.39
N GLY A 200 -6.50 -0.02 -20.74
CA GLY A 200 -6.93 -1.17 -19.96
C GLY A 200 -5.97 -1.57 -18.83
N MET A 201 -4.98 -0.72 -18.48
CA MET A 201 -3.94 -1.10 -17.52
C MET A 201 -4.50 -1.42 -16.13
N THR A 202 -3.76 -2.25 -15.39
CA THR A 202 -4.01 -2.61 -13.99
C THR A 202 -2.72 -2.41 -13.18
N CYS A 203 -2.76 -2.69 -11.88
CA CYS A 203 -1.60 -2.66 -11.01
C CYS A 203 -0.45 -3.55 -11.55
N ASN A 204 -0.79 -4.74 -12.07
CA ASN A 204 0.15 -5.72 -12.61
C ASN A 204 0.77 -5.32 -13.95
N SER A 205 0.23 -4.30 -14.63
CA SER A 205 0.92 -3.70 -15.79
C SER A 205 2.25 -3.05 -15.38
N CYS A 206 2.35 -2.61 -14.12
CA CYS A 206 3.50 -1.90 -13.58
C CYS A 206 4.23 -2.64 -12.46
N HIS A 207 3.61 -3.59 -11.76
CA HIS A 207 4.18 -4.26 -10.59
C HIS A 207 4.16 -5.78 -10.74
N ASN A 208 5.27 -6.44 -10.37
CA ASN A 208 5.29 -7.89 -10.19
C ASN A 208 4.91 -8.25 -8.75
N THR A 209 3.87 -9.07 -8.58
CA THR A 209 3.36 -9.49 -7.26
C THR A 209 4.16 -10.62 -6.62
N HIS A 210 5.05 -11.27 -7.38
CA HIS A 210 5.85 -12.42 -6.92
C HIS A 210 7.33 -12.09 -6.79
N LYS A 211 7.76 -10.87 -7.14
CA LYS A 211 9.17 -10.45 -7.06
C LYS A 211 9.32 -9.15 -6.28
N ASN A 212 10.36 -9.06 -5.47
CA ASN A 212 10.72 -7.83 -4.80
C ASN A 212 11.46 -6.89 -5.78
N GLU A 213 10.77 -5.84 -6.20
CA GLU A 213 11.28 -4.87 -7.18
C GLU A 213 11.69 -3.53 -6.55
N LYS A 214 11.85 -3.51 -5.23
CA LYS A 214 12.23 -2.29 -4.49
C LYS A 214 13.55 -1.73 -5.04
N GLY A 215 13.51 -0.46 -5.47
CA GLY A 215 14.68 0.26 -5.96
C GLY A 215 15.05 -0.01 -7.43
N GLN A 216 14.32 -0.87 -8.14
CA GLN A 216 14.60 -1.21 -9.55
C GLN A 216 14.03 -0.15 -10.51
N LEU A 217 14.58 1.06 -10.52
CA LEU A 217 14.08 2.20 -11.29
C LEU A 217 13.99 1.91 -12.80
N ALA A 218 15.02 1.28 -13.36
CA ALA A 218 15.07 0.94 -14.78
C ALA A 218 13.93 -0.01 -15.18
N THR A 219 13.64 -1.03 -14.36
CA THR A 219 12.52 -1.96 -14.58
C THR A 219 11.18 -1.24 -14.65
N PHE A 220 10.92 -0.28 -13.75
CA PHE A 220 9.68 0.51 -13.80
C PHE A 220 9.64 1.42 -15.03
N SER A 221 10.75 2.06 -15.38
CA SER A 221 10.83 2.92 -16.56
C SER A 221 10.58 2.14 -17.85
N GLN A 222 11.10 0.91 -17.97
CA GLN A 222 10.81 0.00 -19.08
C GLN A 222 9.31 -0.29 -19.22
N ARG A 223 8.59 -0.49 -18.10
CA ARG A 223 7.14 -0.71 -18.12
C ARG A 223 6.38 0.53 -18.62
N CYS A 224 6.81 1.73 -18.26
CA CYS A 224 6.25 2.95 -18.85
C CYS A 224 6.49 2.99 -20.37
N MET A 225 7.67 2.57 -20.81
CA MET A 225 8.07 2.58 -22.22
C MET A 225 7.33 1.56 -23.10
N ASN A 226 6.63 0.59 -22.51
CA ASN A 226 5.70 -0.28 -23.27
C ASN A 226 4.57 0.53 -23.94
N CYS A 227 4.19 1.66 -23.34
CA CYS A 227 3.16 2.56 -23.89
C CYS A 227 3.74 3.91 -24.36
N HIS A 228 4.81 4.39 -23.73
CA HIS A 228 5.49 5.64 -24.05
C HIS A 228 6.66 5.38 -25.00
N THR A 229 6.46 5.62 -26.29
CA THR A 229 7.49 5.39 -27.31
C THR A 229 7.68 6.63 -28.19
N LYS A 230 8.87 6.75 -28.79
CA LYS A 230 9.14 7.84 -29.74
C LYS A 230 8.17 7.81 -30.92
N ALA A 231 7.82 6.60 -31.41
CA ALA A 231 6.88 6.41 -32.52
C ALA A 231 5.46 6.92 -32.22
N LYS A 232 5.01 6.89 -30.96
CA LYS A 232 3.69 7.40 -30.54
C LYS A 232 3.72 8.88 -30.14
N ASN A 233 4.84 9.58 -30.34
CA ASN A 233 5.03 11.00 -29.97
C ASN A 233 4.65 11.34 -28.52
N ASN A 234 4.69 10.35 -27.62
CA ASN A 234 4.36 10.48 -26.20
C ASN A 234 5.57 10.14 -25.30
N PHE A 235 6.77 10.02 -25.88
CA PHE A 235 8.01 9.82 -25.14
C PHE A 235 8.45 11.08 -24.38
N CYS A 236 9.32 10.90 -23.39
CA CYS A 236 9.86 12.01 -22.60
C CYS A 236 10.64 12.98 -23.49
N LYS A 237 10.11 14.20 -23.67
CA LYS A 237 10.74 15.27 -24.45
C LYS A 237 12.07 15.73 -23.87
N MET A 238 12.30 15.53 -22.58
CA MET A 238 13.54 15.89 -21.90
C MET A 238 14.67 14.87 -22.13
N SER A 239 14.39 13.72 -22.73
CA SER A 239 15.40 12.68 -22.99
C SER A 239 16.52 13.12 -23.92
N SER A 240 16.25 13.99 -24.89
CA SER A 240 17.28 14.58 -25.76
C SER A 240 18.22 15.50 -24.99
N THR A 241 17.68 16.28 -24.05
CA THR A 241 18.46 17.22 -23.24
C THR A 241 19.20 16.53 -22.11
N ILE A 242 18.59 15.54 -21.45
CA ILE A 242 19.12 14.89 -20.25
C ILE A 242 20.01 13.70 -20.59
N GLY A 243 19.76 13.02 -21.70
CA GLY A 243 20.49 11.82 -22.11
C GLY A 243 19.86 10.54 -21.54
N PRO A 244 20.53 9.39 -21.71
CA PRO A 244 19.96 8.07 -21.41
C PRO A 244 19.55 7.85 -19.96
N SER A 245 20.21 8.50 -18.99
CA SER A 245 19.94 8.31 -17.56
C SER A 245 18.49 8.64 -17.16
N ILE A 246 17.82 9.58 -17.85
CA ILE A 246 16.39 9.87 -17.56
C ILE A 246 15.47 8.74 -18.01
N THR A 247 15.88 7.95 -19.01
CA THR A 247 15.09 6.84 -19.53
C THR A 247 15.09 5.62 -18.59
N GLU A 248 15.99 5.61 -17.61
CA GLU A 248 16.01 4.62 -16.53
C GLU A 248 15.24 5.09 -15.30
N ASN A 249 14.80 6.35 -15.23
CA ASN A 249 14.07 6.88 -14.08
C ASN A 249 12.97 7.89 -14.46
N CYS A 250 11.84 7.37 -14.92
CA CYS A 250 10.65 8.18 -15.19
C CYS A 250 9.97 8.66 -13.89
N ILE A 251 10.06 7.89 -12.81
CA ILE A 251 9.16 8.00 -11.66
C ILE A 251 9.52 9.13 -10.69
N ASP A 252 10.73 9.66 -10.71
CA ASP A 252 11.07 10.81 -9.86
C ASP A 252 10.43 12.13 -10.32
N CYS A 253 10.15 12.26 -11.62
CA CYS A 253 9.46 13.42 -12.18
C CYS A 253 7.95 13.16 -12.36
N HIS A 254 7.57 11.91 -12.67
CA HIS A 254 6.18 11.59 -13.00
C HIS A 254 5.36 10.99 -11.85
N MET A 255 6.04 10.50 -10.82
CA MET A 255 5.46 9.92 -9.60
C MET A 255 6.30 10.34 -8.38
N PRO A 256 6.49 11.66 -8.16
CA PRO A 256 7.38 12.16 -7.13
C PRO A 256 6.92 11.70 -5.74
N LYS A 257 7.87 11.65 -4.82
CA LYS A 257 7.58 11.38 -3.41
C LYS A 257 6.87 12.58 -2.80
N GLN A 258 5.75 12.35 -2.14
CA GLN A 258 5.01 13.36 -1.40
C GLN A 258 4.86 12.92 0.06
N SER A 259 4.70 13.90 0.95
CA SER A 259 4.44 13.63 2.37
C SER A 259 2.98 13.21 2.55
N SER A 260 2.76 12.13 3.31
CA SER A 260 1.43 11.75 3.77
C SER A 260 0.91 12.77 4.78
N ARG A 261 -0.34 13.15 4.60
CA ARG A 261 -1.17 13.93 5.53
C ARG A 261 -1.88 13.02 6.53
N ALA A 262 -2.00 11.72 6.23
CA ALA A 262 -2.69 10.73 7.06
C ALA A 262 -1.76 10.02 8.07
N ILE A 263 -0.48 9.84 7.72
CA ILE A 263 0.47 9.09 8.54
C ILE A 263 1.69 9.96 8.89
N ALA A 264 1.78 10.32 10.16
CA ALA A 264 2.93 10.98 10.76
C ALA A 264 3.24 10.35 12.12
N VAL A 265 4.51 10.39 12.50
CA VAL A 265 5.02 9.84 13.77
C VAL A 265 5.91 10.87 14.47
N PHE A 266 5.94 10.83 15.79
CA PHE A 266 6.89 11.57 16.62
C PHE A 266 8.13 10.73 16.81
N LEU A 267 9.26 11.25 16.33
CA LEU A 267 10.57 10.65 16.51
C LEU A 267 11.11 10.93 17.91
N GLN A 268 12.06 10.12 18.36
CA GLN A 268 12.68 10.33 19.67
C GLN A 268 13.29 11.74 19.77
N GLY A 269 12.89 12.48 20.80
CA GLY A 269 13.36 13.85 21.05
C GLY A 269 12.81 14.91 20.09
N ALA A 270 11.85 14.58 19.21
CA ALA A 270 11.25 15.53 18.29
C ALA A 270 9.93 16.08 18.83
N ASP A 271 9.79 17.42 18.78
CA ASP A 271 8.56 18.12 19.16
C ASP A 271 7.53 18.21 18.01
N ALA A 272 7.97 17.90 16.79
CA ALA A 272 7.15 17.93 15.58
C ALA A 272 6.98 16.54 14.97
N ALA A 273 5.78 16.29 14.43
CA ALA A 273 5.49 15.04 13.75
C ALA A 273 6.24 14.96 12.41
N THR A 274 6.85 13.80 12.14
CA THR A 274 7.50 13.46 10.89
C THR A 274 6.53 12.65 10.01
N ALA A 275 6.12 13.24 8.90
CA ALA A 275 5.28 12.56 7.92
C ALA A 275 6.04 11.47 7.16
N ILE A 276 5.37 10.35 6.87
CA ILE A 276 5.93 9.35 5.96
C ILE A 276 5.90 9.85 4.52
N SER A 277 6.99 9.64 3.78
CA SER A 277 7.08 9.98 2.36
C SER A 277 6.81 8.76 1.46
N MET A 278 5.88 8.93 0.51
CA MET A 278 5.38 7.90 -0.41
C MET A 278 5.31 8.44 -1.84
N ARG A 279 5.52 7.58 -2.84
CA ARG A 279 5.35 8.00 -4.25
C ARG A 279 3.86 8.12 -4.57
N THR A 280 3.49 9.24 -5.18
CA THR A 280 2.14 9.40 -5.72
C THR A 280 1.92 8.43 -6.89
N HIS A 281 0.73 7.84 -6.94
CA HIS A 281 0.27 7.10 -8.12
C HIS A 281 -0.55 7.97 -9.06
N TYR A 282 -0.61 9.28 -8.83
CA TYR A 282 -1.19 10.22 -9.77
C TYR A 282 -0.14 10.61 -10.80
N ILE A 283 -0.09 9.85 -11.88
CA ILE A 283 0.93 9.91 -12.92
C ILE A 283 0.62 11.07 -13.87
N LYS A 284 1.49 12.08 -13.83
CA LYS A 284 1.47 13.23 -14.74
C LYS A 284 2.86 13.87 -14.80
N VAL A 285 3.03 14.94 -15.55
CA VAL A 285 4.26 15.76 -15.45
C VAL A 285 4.12 16.66 -14.24
N TYR A 286 5.10 16.64 -13.33
CA TYR A 286 5.22 17.57 -12.20
C TYR A 286 6.33 18.58 -12.50
N PRO A 287 6.02 19.80 -12.97
CA PRO A 287 7.05 20.75 -13.44
C PRO A 287 8.06 21.13 -12.36
N GLU A 288 7.60 21.35 -11.13
CA GLU A 288 8.47 21.70 -10.00
C GLU A 288 9.41 20.55 -9.63
N ASP A 289 8.91 19.32 -9.55
CA ASP A 289 9.73 18.15 -9.25
C ASP A 289 10.69 17.84 -10.40
N ALA A 290 10.26 18.00 -11.65
CA ALA A 290 11.13 17.90 -12.81
C ALA A 290 12.26 18.94 -12.76
N ALA A 291 11.97 20.19 -12.38
CA ALA A 291 12.98 21.23 -12.20
C ALA A 291 13.99 20.89 -11.09
N LYS A 292 13.51 20.36 -9.95
CA LYS A 292 14.37 19.89 -8.86
C LYS A 292 15.28 18.75 -9.31
N GLN A 293 14.74 17.77 -10.04
CA GLN A 293 15.53 16.65 -10.57
C GLN A 293 16.54 17.12 -11.62
N MET A 294 16.21 18.12 -12.42
CA MET A 294 17.17 18.68 -13.34
C MET A 294 18.32 19.41 -12.64
N THR A 295 17.99 20.17 -11.59
CA THR A 295 18.99 20.88 -10.78
C THR A 295 19.94 19.89 -10.11
N SER A 296 19.43 18.77 -9.57
CA SER A 296 20.26 17.76 -8.89
C SER A 296 21.26 17.05 -9.81
N ILE A 297 20.98 16.97 -11.12
CA ILE A 297 21.88 16.38 -12.12
C ILE A 297 22.72 17.42 -12.88
N GLY A 298 22.80 18.65 -12.36
CA GLY A 298 23.63 19.72 -12.92
C GLY A 298 23.10 20.31 -14.24
N LYS A 299 21.81 20.12 -14.56
CA LYS A 299 21.17 20.70 -15.74
C LYS A 299 20.19 21.79 -15.30
N PHE A 300 20.43 23.05 -15.69
CA PHE A 300 19.50 24.14 -15.36
C PHE A 300 18.38 24.21 -16.41
N LEU A 301 17.11 24.23 -15.97
CA LEU A 301 16.01 24.64 -16.84
C LEU A 301 16.12 26.15 -17.03
N THR A 302 16.55 26.60 -18.20
CA THR A 302 16.40 28.00 -18.58
C THR A 302 14.91 28.28 -18.85
N LYS A 303 14.21 28.72 -17.80
CA LYS A 303 12.82 29.25 -17.75
C LYS A 303 11.65 28.28 -18.05
N PRO A 304 10.51 28.42 -17.35
CA PRO A 304 9.31 27.65 -17.64
C PRO A 304 8.72 28.14 -18.97
N HIS A 305 8.46 27.23 -19.90
CA HIS A 305 7.62 27.51 -21.05
C HIS A 305 6.26 27.98 -20.55
N GLN A 306 5.93 29.24 -20.84
CA GLN A 306 4.55 29.71 -20.82
C GLN A 306 3.75 28.81 -21.77
N VAL A 307 2.74 28.15 -21.22
CA VAL A 307 1.72 27.46 -22.01
C VAL A 307 0.89 28.58 -22.64
N GLY A 308 1.10 28.81 -23.93
CA GLY A 308 0.21 29.63 -24.74
C GLY A 308 -1.17 28.99 -24.87
N GLU A 309 -2.17 29.85 -24.97
CA GLU A 309 -3.62 29.62 -25.09
C GLU A 309 -4.06 28.41 -25.91
#